data_AF-A0A816MSK3-F1
#
_entry.id   AF-A0A816MSK3-F1
#
_cell.length_a   1.000
_cell.length_b   1.000
_cell.length_c   1.000
_cell.angle_alpha   90.00
_cell.angle_beta   90.00
_cell.angle_gamma   90.00
#
_symmetry.space_group_name_H-M   'P 1'
#
loop_
_entity.id
_entity.type
_entity.pdbx_description
1 polymer ?
#
loop_
_entity_poly.entity_id
_entity_poly.type
_entity_poly.pdbx_seq_one_letter_code
_entity_poly.pdbx_strand_id
1 'polypeptide(L)'
;MPRNLRNDNIVLTSAIHMLMKFGDIRLAESLFQSIKKKDVYTFGVLMNGYNMNDLSMKCFQILEEMIGENVSPNEIIWSVVIGACSQVRMLSRSQHTIDQIPSEILNKKSIQNSLIRMWGKCGSTEKAQNLFESVVDRDAMTYNAMINAFGLNGMGSEATQLYRKMPNNLRDESSHICALNACSHSGLLQEAWSIFNDTPFKTERIFTTMVDCLSRLFLFDEAQNLINEYEKTNKPSVIMYTSLLSGLRNNRNRYLSEKIYNRMKSFFPDQKQDLVAGVILLSNIYSSVGEHELATTFRSDQINYLGKNVKLGLSCTEVNGQLVTFHAHDHSHERSSEIFSEIDRLTSELIAYGYKCDSSWITRRLKEGETDLSVLCGHSERIAIAYNFVEQPDTKFIQITGNLRVCGDCHQAIKLIAKIRQCYIIVSDANRIHHFSPNGQCSCQDHF
;
A
#
# COMPACT_ATOMS: atom_id res chain seq x y z
N MET A 1 -4.37 5.52 40.99
CA MET A 1 -3.06 4.83 40.97
C MET A 1 -2.22 5.27 42.16
N PRO A 2 -1.46 4.36 42.82
CA PRO A 2 -0.65 4.68 44.00
C PRO A 2 0.52 5.63 43.69
N ARG A 3 0.84 6.51 44.65
CA ARG A 3 1.78 7.66 44.52
C ARG A 3 3.27 7.31 44.27
N ASN A 4 3.66 6.03 44.25
CA ASN A 4 5.07 5.60 44.11
C ASN A 4 5.52 5.19 42.70
N LEU A 5 4.66 5.27 41.68
CA LEU A 5 5.04 4.97 40.28
C LEU A 5 5.61 6.19 39.52
N ARG A 6 5.69 7.36 40.16
CA ARG A 6 6.11 8.63 39.55
C ARG A 6 7.60 8.73 39.21
N ASN A 7 8.41 7.73 39.55
CA ASN A 7 9.87 7.80 39.46
C ASN A 7 10.51 6.76 38.54
N ASP A 8 9.75 6.00 37.76
CA ASP A 8 10.36 5.05 36.85
C ASP A 8 9.95 5.33 35.40
N ASN A 9 10.74 6.18 34.73
CA ASN A 9 10.63 6.45 33.30
C ASN A 9 10.53 5.15 32.50
N ILE A 10 11.13 4.06 32.98
CA ILE A 10 11.08 2.72 32.38
C ILE A 10 9.66 2.16 32.43
N VAL A 11 8.98 2.26 33.57
CA VAL A 11 7.60 1.76 33.74
C VAL A 11 6.64 2.57 32.88
N LEU A 12 6.77 3.90 32.87
CA LEU A 12 5.93 4.77 32.02
C LEU A 12 6.18 4.50 30.53
N THR A 13 7.44 4.35 30.12
CA THR A 13 7.78 4.03 28.72
C THR A 13 7.25 2.65 28.31
N SER A 14 7.30 1.66 29.22
CA SER A 14 6.72 0.33 28.99
C SER A 14 5.19 0.38 28.86
N ALA A 15 4.53 1.22 29.67
CA ALA A 15 3.10 1.46 29.56
C ALA A 15 2.74 2.13 28.23
N ILE A 16 3.50 3.15 27.79
CA ILE A 16 3.33 3.80 26.49
C ILE A 16 3.45 2.75 25.37
N HIS A 17 4.49 1.90 25.39
CA HIS A 17 4.66 0.85 24.39
C HIS A 17 3.43 -0.08 24.33
N MET A 18 2.95 -0.53 25.50
CA MET A 18 1.77 -1.39 25.58
C MET A 18 0.53 -0.69 25.01
N LEU A 19 0.27 0.56 25.41
CA LEU A 19 -0.89 1.33 24.97
C LEU A 19 -0.88 1.57 23.46
N MET A 20 0.27 1.94 22.89
CA MET A 20 0.41 2.10 21.45
C MET A 20 0.18 0.78 20.72
N LYS A 21 0.64 -0.37 21.26
CA LYS A 21 0.40 -1.69 20.68
C LYS A 21 -1.10 -2.07 20.66
N PHE A 22 -1.88 -1.59 21.63
CA PHE A 22 -3.33 -1.82 21.71
C PHE A 22 -4.17 -0.67 21.13
N GLY A 23 -3.55 0.35 20.54
CA GLY A 23 -4.25 1.47 19.90
C GLY A 23 -4.83 2.53 20.85
N ASP A 24 -4.50 2.52 22.14
CA ASP A 24 -4.88 3.59 23.07
C ASP A 24 -3.89 4.77 23.01
N ILE A 25 -3.92 5.44 21.86
CA ILE A 25 -2.97 6.49 21.47
C ILE A 25 -3.10 7.71 22.41
N ARG A 26 -4.32 8.06 22.82
CA ARG A 26 -4.57 9.23 23.68
C ARG A 26 -3.96 9.04 25.07
N LEU A 27 -4.14 7.86 25.66
CA LEU A 27 -3.55 7.60 26.97
C LEU A 27 -2.02 7.52 26.89
N ALA A 28 -1.49 6.93 25.81
CA ALA A 28 -0.05 6.90 25.54
C ALA A 28 0.55 8.31 25.44
N GLU A 29 -0.10 9.22 24.69
CA GLU A 29 0.30 10.63 24.58
C GLU A 29 0.26 11.36 25.93
N SER A 30 -0.79 11.13 26.73
CA SER A 30 -0.91 11.70 28.07
C SER A 30 0.21 11.22 29.01
N LEU A 31 0.52 9.92 28.99
CA LEU A 31 1.63 9.37 29.78
C LEU A 31 2.98 9.92 29.31
N PHE A 32 3.19 10.04 28.00
CA PHE A 32 4.39 10.63 27.43
C PHE A 32 4.62 12.07 27.91
N GLN A 33 3.57 12.90 27.89
CA GLN A 33 3.64 14.27 28.39
C GLN A 33 3.86 14.37 29.91
N SER A 34 3.51 13.32 30.66
CA SER A 34 3.74 13.27 32.11
C SER A 34 5.21 12.99 32.49
N ILE A 35 6.04 12.51 31.55
CA ILE A 35 7.45 12.22 31.77
C ILE A 35 8.24 13.53 31.72
N LYS A 36 8.87 13.90 32.85
CA LYS A 36 9.61 15.17 32.99
C LYS A 36 10.90 15.25 32.18
N LYS A 37 11.61 14.14 32.05
CA LYS A 37 12.87 14.04 31.30
C LYS A 37 12.77 12.81 30.41
N LYS A 38 12.47 13.04 29.14
CA LYS A 38 12.34 12.00 28.12
C LYS A 38 13.73 11.68 27.59
N ASP A 39 13.99 10.41 27.35
CA ASP A 39 15.22 9.97 26.71
C ASP A 39 14.93 9.43 25.30
N VAL A 40 16.00 9.06 24.58
CA VAL A 40 15.92 8.51 23.22
C VAL A 40 14.98 7.30 23.15
N TYR A 41 14.91 6.48 24.20
CA TYR A 41 14.05 5.30 24.21
C TYR A 41 12.58 5.67 24.36
N THR A 42 12.24 6.61 25.25
CA THR A 42 10.87 7.13 25.40
C THR A 42 10.35 7.72 24.09
N PHE A 43 11.14 8.55 23.41
CA PHE A 43 10.81 9.09 22.09
C PHE A 43 10.62 7.98 21.05
N GLY A 44 11.57 7.05 20.99
CA GLY A 44 11.52 5.94 20.03
C GLY A 44 10.29 5.04 20.16
N VAL A 45 9.86 4.76 21.40
CA VAL A 45 8.65 3.97 21.67
C VAL A 45 7.38 4.68 21.15
N LEU A 46 7.23 5.98 21.42
CA LEU A 46 6.07 6.73 20.95
C LEU A 46 6.06 6.84 19.42
N MET A 47 7.20 7.20 18.82
CA MET A 47 7.37 7.33 17.37
C MET A 47 7.06 6.02 16.64
N ASN A 48 7.62 4.90 17.13
CA ASN A 48 7.35 3.59 16.57
C ASN A 48 5.88 3.19 16.76
N GLY A 49 5.29 3.54 17.91
CA GLY A 49 3.88 3.39 18.16
C GLY A 49 3.01 4.11 17.13
N TYR A 50 3.36 5.34 16.74
CA TYR A 50 2.62 6.07 15.71
C TYR A 50 2.68 5.37 14.36
N ASN A 51 3.86 4.87 13.97
CA ASN A 51 4.01 4.07 12.75
C ASN A 51 3.18 2.78 12.78
N MET A 52 3.01 2.14 13.94
CA MET A 52 2.19 0.94 14.09
C MET A 52 0.68 1.21 13.96
N ASN A 53 0.25 2.45 14.20
CA ASN A 53 -1.16 2.85 14.21
C ASN A 53 -1.54 3.71 12.99
N ASP A 54 -0.80 3.60 11.88
CA ASP A 54 -1.02 4.37 10.64
C ASP A 54 -1.00 5.92 10.86
N LEU A 55 -0.32 6.41 11.92
CA LEU A 55 -0.19 7.83 12.26
C LEU A 55 1.22 8.37 12.01
N SER A 56 1.90 7.88 10.97
CA SER A 56 3.30 8.20 10.64
C SER A 56 3.62 9.70 10.59
N MET A 57 2.64 10.58 10.30
CA MET A 57 2.88 12.03 10.32
C MET A 57 3.22 12.59 11.71
N LYS A 58 2.66 12.02 12.78
CA LYS A 58 2.99 12.40 14.15
C LYS A 58 4.44 12.04 14.51
N CYS A 59 5.04 11.07 13.83
CA CYS A 59 6.44 10.72 14.00
C CYS A 59 7.38 11.91 13.74
N PHE A 60 7.10 12.72 12.71
CA PHE A 60 7.91 13.90 12.39
C PHE A 60 7.76 15.00 13.43
N GLN A 61 6.55 15.22 13.95
CA GLN A 61 6.30 16.19 15.02
C GLN A 61 7.07 15.82 16.30
N ILE A 62 7.09 14.53 16.64
CA ILE A 62 7.85 14.05 17.80
C ILE A 62 9.36 14.10 17.56
N LEU A 63 9.85 13.91 16.33
CA LEU A 63 11.25 14.12 15.98
C LEU A 63 11.66 15.58 16.23
N GLU A 64 10.83 16.54 15.81
CA GLU A 64 11.05 17.97 16.06
C GLU A 64 11.03 18.29 17.57
N GLU A 65 10.08 17.73 18.32
CA GLU A 65 10.03 17.86 19.80
C GLU A 65 11.31 17.30 20.44
N MET A 66 11.78 16.13 20.00
CA MET A 66 13.00 15.47 20.49
C MET A 66 14.24 16.36 20.30
N ILE A 67 14.38 16.94 19.11
CA ILE A 67 15.49 17.85 18.78
C ILE A 67 15.37 19.15 19.58
N GLY A 68 14.16 19.70 19.72
CA GLY A 68 13.89 20.90 20.52
C GLY A 68 14.18 20.71 22.02
N GLU A 69 14.00 19.49 22.55
CA GLU A 69 14.38 19.11 23.91
C GLU A 69 15.90 18.77 24.05
N ASN A 70 16.70 19.00 23.02
CA ASN A 70 18.14 18.70 22.95
C ASN A 70 18.46 17.20 23.16
N VAL A 71 17.56 16.30 22.75
CA VAL A 71 17.81 14.86 22.75
C VAL A 71 18.24 14.46 21.33
N SER A 72 19.49 14.01 21.16
CA SER A 72 20.01 13.69 19.82
C SER A 72 19.45 12.35 19.30
N PRO A 73 18.87 12.32 18.08
CA PRO A 73 18.41 11.07 17.45
C PRO A 73 19.56 10.10 17.18
N ASN A 74 19.42 8.85 17.65
CA ASN A 74 20.36 7.77 17.34
C ASN A 74 19.90 6.96 16.11
N GLU A 75 20.66 5.93 15.74
CA GLU A 75 20.34 5.02 14.63
C GLU A 75 18.92 4.42 14.71
N ILE A 76 18.47 4.07 15.91
CA ILE A 76 17.14 3.47 16.12
C ILE A 76 16.05 4.50 15.79
N ILE A 77 16.20 5.75 16.27
CA ILE A 77 15.26 6.83 15.94
C ILE A 77 15.22 7.07 14.43
N TRP A 78 16.39 7.19 13.79
CA TRP A 78 16.42 7.40 12.34
C TRP A 78 15.81 6.23 11.56
N SER A 79 15.98 5.00 12.03
CA SER A 79 15.31 3.83 11.43
C SER A 79 13.78 3.94 11.54
N VAL A 80 13.25 4.40 12.68
CA VAL A 80 11.81 4.65 12.88
C VAL A 80 11.31 5.79 11.99
N VAL A 81 12.07 6.87 11.87
CA VAL A 81 11.76 8.02 11.01
C VAL A 81 11.74 7.62 9.53
N ILE A 82 12.74 6.86 9.06
CA ILE A 82 12.76 6.30 7.69
C ILE A 82 11.56 5.37 7.48
N GLY A 83 11.17 4.62 8.51
CA GLY A 83 9.94 3.83 8.51
C GLY A 83 8.69 4.69 8.29
N ALA A 84 8.60 5.84 8.95
CA ALA A 84 7.51 6.81 8.76
C ALA A 84 7.50 7.38 7.33
N CYS A 85 8.66 7.79 6.80
CA CYS A 85 8.81 8.20 5.40
C CYS A 85 8.32 7.12 4.43
N SER A 86 8.67 5.86 4.69
CA SER A 86 8.25 4.70 3.89
C SER A 86 6.73 4.44 3.94
N GLN A 87 6.04 4.84 5.01
CA GLN A 87 4.58 4.72 5.12
C GLN A 87 3.87 5.90 4.46
N VAL A 88 4.38 7.12 4.63
CA VAL A 88 3.82 8.35 4.02
C VAL A 88 4.02 8.37 2.51
N ARG A 89 5.15 7.83 2.04
CA ARG A 89 5.50 7.66 0.61
C ARG A 89 5.51 8.96 -0.19
N MET A 90 5.85 10.08 0.45
CA MET A 90 6.03 11.39 -0.20
C MET A 90 7.52 11.67 -0.42
N LEU A 91 7.93 11.87 -1.68
CA LEU A 91 9.34 11.92 -2.04
C LEU A 91 10.04 13.18 -1.50
N SER A 92 9.42 14.34 -1.67
CA SER A 92 9.90 15.65 -1.22
C SER A 92 10.16 15.65 0.29
N ARG A 93 9.17 15.22 1.08
CA ARG A 93 9.27 15.14 2.54
C ARG A 93 10.34 14.15 2.98
N SER A 94 10.38 12.98 2.36
CA SER A 94 11.38 11.96 2.70
C SER A 94 12.81 12.45 2.42
N GLN A 95 13.01 13.20 1.33
CA GLN A 95 14.30 13.84 1.06
C GLN A 95 14.68 14.83 2.16
N HIS A 96 13.77 15.75 2.50
CA HIS A 96 14.02 16.75 3.53
C HIS A 96 14.37 16.12 4.89
N THR A 97 13.74 15.00 5.22
CA THR A 97 14.06 14.25 6.44
C THR A 97 15.42 13.56 6.37
N ILE A 98 15.80 12.99 5.22
CA ILE A 98 17.10 12.33 5.05
C ILE A 98 18.25 13.31 5.13
N ASP A 99 18.06 14.54 4.63
CA ASP A 99 19.09 15.59 4.64
C ASP A 99 19.52 15.97 6.07
N GLN A 100 18.73 15.60 7.08
CA GLN A 100 19.02 15.83 8.50
C GLN A 100 19.80 14.69 9.16
N ILE A 101 19.99 13.54 8.48
CA ILE A 101 20.65 12.36 9.06
C ILE A 101 22.17 12.56 9.01
N PRO A 102 22.90 12.40 10.14
CA PRO A 102 24.35 12.47 10.15
C PRO A 102 25.00 11.44 9.21
N SER A 103 26.10 11.82 8.54
CA SER A 103 26.82 10.96 7.60
C SER A 103 27.28 9.63 8.21
N GLU A 104 27.69 9.65 9.47
CA GLU A 104 28.07 8.45 10.23
C GLU A 104 26.93 7.44 10.37
N ILE A 105 25.68 7.92 10.47
CA ILE A 105 24.48 7.09 10.54
C ILE A 105 24.07 6.63 9.13
N LEU A 106 24.13 7.52 8.13
CA LEU A 106 23.84 7.20 6.73
C LEU A 106 24.73 6.07 6.18
N ASN A 107 25.98 5.98 6.65
CA ASN A 107 26.93 4.94 6.23
C ASN A 107 26.66 3.56 6.85
N LYS A 108 25.70 3.43 7.78
CA LYS A 108 25.34 2.13 8.37
C LYS A 108 24.49 1.32 7.41
N LYS A 109 24.87 0.07 7.15
CA LYS A 109 24.15 -0.84 6.23
C LYS A 109 22.66 -1.01 6.55
N SER A 110 22.29 -1.06 7.84
CA SER A 110 20.89 -1.09 8.32
C SER A 110 20.07 0.11 7.82
N ILE A 111 20.66 1.30 7.89
CA ILE A 111 20.09 2.56 7.43
C ILE A 111 20.04 2.57 5.91
N GLN A 112 21.12 2.23 5.21
CA GLN A 112 21.16 2.15 3.75
C GLN A 112 20.10 1.19 3.20
N ASN A 113 19.96 -0.01 3.77
CA ASN A 113 18.91 -0.96 3.40
C ASN A 113 17.49 -0.38 3.62
N SER A 114 17.29 0.37 4.69
CA SER A 114 16.01 1.03 4.98
C SER A 114 15.71 2.18 4.02
N LEU A 115 16.73 2.95 3.64
CA LEU A 115 16.65 4.02 2.65
C LEU A 115 16.34 3.49 1.25
N ILE A 116 17.00 2.40 0.81
CA ILE A 116 16.69 1.74 -0.48
C ILE A 116 15.20 1.35 -0.53
N ARG A 117 14.69 0.70 0.54
CA ARG A 117 13.26 0.34 0.62
C ARG A 117 12.36 1.57 0.60
N MET A 118 12.73 2.61 1.34
CA MET A 118 11.96 3.85 1.43
C MET A 118 11.87 4.54 0.07
N TRP A 119 13.01 4.75 -0.62
CA TRP A 119 13.04 5.36 -1.95
C TRP A 119 12.21 4.58 -2.95
N GLY A 120 12.29 3.24 -2.91
CA GLY A 120 11.42 2.38 -3.69
C GLY A 120 9.94 2.62 -3.42
N LYS A 121 9.53 2.76 -2.14
CA LYS A 121 8.13 3.05 -1.78
C LYS A 121 7.68 4.49 -2.07
N CYS A 122 8.60 5.44 -2.18
CA CYS A 122 8.32 6.81 -2.62
C CYS A 122 8.29 6.96 -4.15
N GLY A 123 8.45 5.87 -4.90
CA GLY A 123 8.46 5.89 -6.35
C GLY A 123 9.77 6.32 -7.00
N SER A 124 10.86 6.50 -6.24
CA SER A 124 12.16 6.88 -6.80
C SER A 124 13.12 5.69 -6.86
N THR A 125 12.97 4.88 -7.91
CA THR A 125 13.85 3.73 -8.17
C THR A 125 15.28 4.16 -8.47
N GLU A 126 15.48 5.31 -9.10
CA GLU A 126 16.80 5.90 -9.36
C GLU A 126 17.59 6.14 -8.07
N LYS A 127 17.01 6.83 -7.08
CA LYS A 127 17.69 7.06 -5.79
C LYS A 127 17.97 5.76 -5.05
N ALA A 128 17.03 4.81 -5.11
CA ALA A 128 17.23 3.48 -4.53
C ALA A 128 18.40 2.75 -5.19
N GLN A 129 18.49 2.80 -6.52
CA GLN A 129 19.54 2.15 -7.30
C GLN A 129 20.91 2.80 -7.06
N ASN A 130 21.01 4.13 -7.09
CA ASN A 130 22.27 4.84 -6.83
C ASN A 130 22.83 4.48 -5.44
N LEU A 131 21.95 4.43 -4.42
CA LEU A 131 22.36 4.00 -3.09
C LEU A 131 22.76 2.52 -3.08
N PHE A 132 21.96 1.64 -3.67
CA PHE A 132 22.30 0.21 -3.82
C PHE A 132 23.68 0.00 -4.47
N GLU A 133 24.02 0.76 -5.51
CA GLU A 133 25.30 0.68 -6.23
C GLU A 133 26.50 1.14 -5.37
N SER A 134 26.27 2.05 -4.43
CA SER A 134 27.29 2.50 -3.48
C SER A 134 27.57 1.52 -2.32
N VAL A 135 26.67 0.57 -2.03
CA VAL A 135 26.87 -0.42 -0.94
C VAL A 135 27.94 -1.45 -1.33
N VAL A 136 29.06 -1.48 -0.61
CA VAL A 136 30.21 -2.37 -0.90
C VAL A 136 29.94 -3.83 -0.53
N ASP A 137 29.44 -4.09 0.69
CA ASP A 137 29.16 -5.43 1.23
C ASP A 137 27.64 -5.71 1.26
N ARG A 138 27.09 -6.04 0.08
CA ARG A 138 25.65 -6.29 -0.10
C ARG A 138 25.28 -7.66 0.47
N ASP A 139 24.36 -7.67 1.42
CA ASP A 139 23.75 -8.88 1.95
C ASP A 139 22.39 -9.17 1.32
N ALA A 140 21.75 -10.26 1.74
CA ALA A 140 20.41 -10.64 1.29
C ALA A 140 19.40 -9.51 1.44
N MET A 141 19.45 -8.74 2.55
CA MET A 141 18.53 -7.64 2.79
C MET A 141 18.75 -6.48 1.82
N THR A 142 20.00 -6.20 1.42
CA THR A 142 20.31 -5.17 0.42
C THR A 142 19.75 -5.54 -0.95
N TYR A 143 19.95 -6.78 -1.41
CA TYR A 143 19.37 -7.25 -2.68
C TYR A 143 17.84 -7.28 -2.63
N ASN A 144 17.25 -7.83 -1.56
CA ASN A 144 15.80 -7.91 -1.40
C ASN A 144 15.15 -6.53 -1.39
N ALA A 145 15.78 -5.53 -0.75
CA ALA A 145 15.31 -4.15 -0.76
C ALA A 145 15.19 -3.59 -2.19
N MET A 146 16.22 -3.82 -3.03
CA MET A 146 16.25 -3.30 -4.40
C MET A 146 15.34 -4.09 -5.36
N ILE A 147 15.31 -5.42 -5.26
CA ILE A 147 14.40 -6.27 -6.04
C ILE A 147 12.94 -5.88 -5.76
N ASN A 148 12.60 -5.68 -4.48
CA ASN A 148 11.27 -5.22 -4.08
C ASN A 148 11.00 -3.79 -4.57
N ALA A 149 11.98 -2.88 -4.53
CA ALA A 149 11.82 -1.54 -5.06
C ALA A 149 11.48 -1.57 -6.56
N PHE A 150 12.18 -2.37 -7.36
CA PHE A 150 11.85 -2.55 -8.78
C PHE A 150 10.44 -3.17 -8.96
N GLY A 151 10.12 -4.23 -8.22
CA GLY A 151 8.81 -4.91 -8.33
C GLY A 151 7.62 -4.05 -7.93
N LEU A 152 7.77 -3.18 -6.92
CA LEU A 152 6.72 -2.23 -6.54
C LEU A 152 6.45 -1.17 -7.62
N ASN A 153 7.46 -0.83 -8.43
CA ASN A 153 7.38 0.23 -9.43
C ASN A 153 7.10 -0.27 -10.85
N GLY A 154 6.76 -1.55 -11.03
CA GLY A 154 6.48 -2.15 -12.34
C GLY A 154 7.72 -2.48 -13.17
N MET A 155 8.91 -2.48 -12.56
CA MET A 155 10.20 -2.79 -13.21
C MET A 155 10.56 -4.27 -13.03
N GLY A 156 9.66 -5.17 -13.43
CA GLY A 156 9.81 -6.61 -13.19
C GLY A 156 11.03 -7.23 -13.88
N SER A 157 11.37 -6.74 -15.07
CA SER A 157 12.53 -7.23 -15.83
C SER A 157 13.84 -6.93 -15.10
N GLU A 158 13.98 -5.72 -14.56
CA GLU A 158 15.12 -5.27 -13.76
C GLU A 158 15.18 -6.04 -12.44
N ALA A 159 14.04 -6.26 -11.78
CA ALA A 159 13.94 -7.05 -10.56
C ALA A 159 14.42 -8.50 -10.77
N THR A 160 13.96 -9.17 -11.83
CA THR A 160 14.34 -10.56 -12.13
C THR A 160 15.79 -10.66 -12.59
N GLN A 161 16.30 -9.69 -13.35
CA GLN A 161 17.71 -9.62 -13.72
C GLN A 161 18.61 -9.48 -12.48
N LEU A 162 18.23 -8.59 -11.54
CA LEU A 162 18.97 -8.42 -10.29
C LEU A 162 18.92 -9.67 -9.41
N TYR A 163 17.75 -10.30 -9.29
CA TYR A 163 17.59 -11.58 -8.58
C TYR A 163 18.49 -12.68 -9.17
N ARG A 164 18.61 -12.78 -10.50
CA ARG A 164 19.51 -13.75 -11.15
C ARG A 164 21.00 -13.44 -10.90
N LYS A 165 21.38 -12.17 -10.80
CA LYS A 165 22.75 -11.73 -10.46
C LYS A 165 23.08 -11.93 -8.98
N MET A 166 22.07 -12.01 -8.11
CA MET A 166 22.25 -12.25 -6.68
C MET A 166 22.94 -13.60 -6.43
N PRO A 167 24.04 -13.65 -5.63
CA PRO A 167 24.72 -14.90 -5.29
C PRO A 167 23.78 -15.93 -4.69
N ASN A 168 23.84 -17.18 -5.15
CA ASN A 168 22.92 -18.24 -4.73
C ASN A 168 22.91 -18.47 -3.22
N ASN A 169 24.06 -18.32 -2.56
CA ASN A 169 24.20 -18.50 -1.11
C ASN A 169 23.56 -17.38 -0.28
N LEU A 170 23.20 -16.25 -0.90
CA LEU A 170 22.49 -15.15 -0.24
C LEU A 170 20.98 -15.24 -0.44
N ARG A 171 20.48 -16.05 -1.37
CA ARG A 171 19.05 -16.12 -1.68
C ARG A 171 18.30 -16.76 -0.52
N ASP A 172 17.32 -16.05 0.00
CA ASP A 172 16.42 -16.51 1.04
C ASP A 172 14.96 -16.54 0.54
N GLU A 173 14.03 -16.99 1.39
CA GLU A 173 12.60 -16.99 1.06
C GLU A 173 12.11 -15.62 0.59
N SER A 174 12.63 -14.54 1.19
CA SER A 174 12.26 -13.16 0.83
C SER A 174 12.75 -12.77 -0.55
N SER A 175 13.93 -13.22 -0.98
CA SER A 175 14.46 -13.03 -2.34
C SER A 175 13.51 -13.63 -3.38
N HIS A 176 13.08 -14.87 -3.17
CA HIS A 176 12.15 -15.57 -4.07
C HIS A 176 10.80 -14.85 -4.14
N ILE A 177 10.22 -14.48 -2.99
CA ILE A 177 8.94 -13.76 -2.92
C ILE A 177 9.03 -12.39 -3.60
N CYS A 178 10.09 -11.62 -3.37
CA CYS A 178 10.25 -10.31 -4.02
C CYS A 178 10.32 -10.44 -5.54
N ALA A 179 11.05 -11.43 -6.06
CA ALA A 179 11.16 -11.66 -7.49
C ALA A 179 9.84 -12.15 -8.10
N LEU A 180 9.12 -13.05 -7.43
CA LEU A 180 7.80 -13.51 -7.88
C LEU A 180 6.74 -12.39 -7.85
N ASN A 181 6.73 -11.55 -6.82
CA ASN A 181 5.86 -10.36 -6.76
C ASN A 181 6.17 -9.39 -7.91
N ALA A 182 7.45 -9.18 -8.23
CA ALA A 182 7.83 -8.35 -9.36
C ALA A 182 7.34 -8.92 -10.70
N CYS A 183 7.36 -10.25 -10.86
CA CYS A 183 6.78 -10.92 -12.02
C CYS A 183 5.27 -10.75 -12.07
N SER A 184 4.57 -10.96 -10.94
CA SER A 184 3.12 -10.76 -10.78
C SER A 184 2.68 -9.36 -11.20
N HIS A 185 3.41 -8.33 -10.77
CA HIS A 185 3.09 -6.94 -11.07
C HIS A 185 3.39 -6.50 -12.50
N SER A 186 4.24 -7.25 -13.22
CA SER A 186 4.74 -6.91 -14.56
C SER A 186 4.34 -7.93 -15.63
N GLY A 187 3.49 -8.90 -15.27
CA GLY A 187 3.00 -9.93 -16.19
C GLY A 187 4.04 -10.95 -16.69
N LEU A 188 5.16 -11.13 -15.98
CA LEU A 188 6.28 -11.98 -16.40
C LEU A 188 6.06 -13.46 -16.01
N LEU A 189 5.11 -14.11 -16.69
CA LEU A 189 4.68 -15.47 -16.36
C LEU A 189 5.80 -16.52 -16.43
N GLN A 190 6.62 -16.47 -17.49
CA GLN A 190 7.65 -17.48 -17.72
C GLN A 190 8.75 -17.39 -16.65
N GLU A 191 9.13 -16.16 -16.31
CA GLU A 191 10.06 -15.86 -15.23
C GLU A 191 9.51 -16.27 -13.87
N ALA A 192 8.22 -16.04 -13.62
CA ALA A 192 7.56 -16.50 -12.39
C ALA A 192 7.65 -18.02 -12.24
N TRP A 193 7.33 -18.79 -13.28
CA TRP A 193 7.45 -20.25 -13.25
C TRP A 193 8.89 -20.72 -13.10
N SER A 194 9.84 -20.10 -13.79
CA SER A 194 11.27 -20.40 -13.64
C SER A 194 11.71 -20.20 -12.19
N ILE A 195 11.45 -19.02 -11.61
CA ILE A 195 11.82 -18.71 -10.22
C ILE A 195 11.12 -19.67 -9.27
N PHE A 196 9.80 -19.91 -9.45
CA PHE A 196 9.06 -20.83 -8.61
C PHE A 196 9.66 -22.24 -8.67
N ASN A 197 9.97 -22.78 -9.85
CA ASN A 197 10.53 -24.12 -9.99
C ASN A 197 11.96 -24.22 -9.46
N ASP A 198 12.78 -23.20 -9.67
CA ASP A 198 14.17 -23.14 -9.20
C ASP A 198 14.27 -22.90 -7.68
N THR A 199 13.16 -22.54 -7.02
CA THR A 199 13.16 -22.33 -5.57
C THR A 199 13.27 -23.68 -4.85
N PRO A 200 14.36 -23.92 -4.08
CA PRO A 200 14.66 -25.26 -3.54
C PRO A 200 13.71 -25.70 -2.42
N PHE A 201 12.96 -24.77 -1.82
CA PHE A 201 11.96 -25.02 -0.80
C PHE A 201 10.65 -24.33 -1.17
N LYS A 202 9.50 -24.96 -0.95
CA LYS A 202 8.20 -24.35 -1.25
C LYS A 202 7.41 -24.13 0.03
N THR A 203 7.59 -22.96 0.64
CA THR A 203 6.75 -22.54 1.76
C THR A 203 5.36 -22.16 1.28
N GLU A 204 4.42 -22.08 2.21
CA GLU A 204 3.09 -21.54 1.94
C GLU A 204 3.11 -20.16 1.27
N ARG A 205 4.04 -19.29 1.70
CA ARG A 205 4.14 -17.92 1.19
C ARG A 205 4.57 -17.91 -0.27
N ILE A 206 5.50 -18.78 -0.66
CA ILE A 206 5.93 -18.93 -2.06
C ILE A 206 4.76 -19.44 -2.93
N PHE A 207 4.00 -20.44 -2.46
CA PHE A 207 2.78 -20.89 -3.14
C PHE A 207 1.74 -19.76 -3.27
N THR A 208 1.49 -19.03 -2.19
CA THR A 208 0.52 -17.93 -2.15
C THR A 208 0.89 -16.82 -3.14
N THR A 209 2.16 -16.43 -3.20
CA THR A 209 2.64 -15.45 -4.17
C THR A 209 2.50 -15.93 -5.61
N MET A 210 2.76 -17.21 -5.87
CA MET A 210 2.55 -17.79 -7.20
C MET A 210 1.07 -17.83 -7.58
N VAL A 211 0.18 -18.17 -6.63
CA VAL A 211 -1.28 -18.12 -6.82
C VAL A 211 -1.73 -16.68 -7.11
N ASP A 212 -1.26 -15.67 -6.38
CA ASP A 212 -1.55 -14.25 -6.69
C ASP A 212 -1.09 -13.87 -8.10
N CYS A 213 0.12 -14.28 -8.51
CA CYS A 213 0.65 -14.06 -9.86
C CYS A 213 -0.27 -14.62 -10.94
N LEU A 214 -0.61 -15.92 -10.85
CA LEU A 214 -1.49 -16.59 -11.81
C LEU A 214 -2.89 -15.96 -11.82
N SER A 215 -3.41 -15.60 -10.65
CA SER A 215 -4.74 -15.00 -10.51
C SER A 215 -4.84 -13.63 -11.17
N ARG A 216 -3.79 -12.80 -11.11
CA ARG A 216 -3.71 -11.51 -11.80
C ARG A 216 -3.53 -11.65 -13.30
N LEU A 217 -2.90 -12.75 -13.73
CA LEU A 217 -2.74 -13.12 -15.13
C LEU A 217 -3.96 -13.87 -15.70
N PHE A 218 -5.05 -13.99 -14.94
CA PHE A 218 -6.28 -14.67 -15.33
C PHE A 218 -6.12 -16.18 -15.59
N LEU A 219 -5.04 -16.79 -15.07
CA LEU A 219 -4.74 -18.22 -15.15
C LEU A 219 -5.34 -18.96 -13.95
N PHE A 220 -6.67 -18.92 -13.88
CA PHE A 220 -7.42 -19.38 -12.70
C PHE A 220 -7.36 -20.89 -12.48
N ASP A 221 -7.30 -21.67 -13.55
CA ASP A 221 -7.22 -23.13 -13.47
C ASP A 221 -5.85 -23.55 -12.92
N GLU A 222 -4.77 -22.93 -13.39
CA GLU A 222 -3.41 -23.13 -12.89
C GLU A 222 -3.28 -22.70 -11.42
N ALA A 223 -3.85 -21.54 -11.07
CA ALA A 223 -3.90 -21.08 -9.69
C ALA A 223 -4.65 -22.08 -8.78
N GLN A 224 -5.80 -22.56 -9.22
CA GLN A 224 -6.58 -23.58 -8.50
C GLN A 224 -5.80 -24.90 -8.37
N ASN A 225 -5.08 -25.30 -9.41
CA ASN A 225 -4.27 -26.52 -9.40
C ASN A 225 -3.13 -26.43 -8.39
N LEU A 226 -2.46 -25.28 -8.26
CA LEU A 226 -1.44 -25.06 -7.22
C LEU A 226 -2.03 -25.12 -5.81
N ILE A 227 -3.23 -24.54 -5.59
CA ILE A 227 -3.93 -24.66 -4.31
C ILE A 227 -4.24 -26.14 -4.03
N ASN A 228 -4.80 -26.86 -5.01
CA ASN A 228 -5.11 -28.29 -4.87
C ASN A 228 -3.85 -29.12 -4.57
N GLU A 229 -2.71 -28.79 -5.17
CA GLU A 229 -1.44 -29.45 -4.89
C GLU A 229 -0.99 -29.21 -3.45
N TYR A 230 -1.02 -27.95 -3.00
CA TYR A 230 -0.66 -27.59 -1.64
C TYR A 230 -1.56 -28.27 -0.60
N GLU A 231 -2.86 -28.35 -0.88
CA GLU A 231 -3.88 -29.01 -0.04
C GLU A 231 -3.63 -30.51 0.21
N LYS A 232 -2.90 -31.20 -0.68
CA LYS A 232 -2.62 -32.64 -0.52
C LYS A 232 -1.81 -32.93 0.74
N THR A 233 -0.96 -31.99 1.16
CA THR A 233 -0.02 -32.19 2.27
C THR A 233 -0.12 -31.12 3.34
N ASN A 234 -0.76 -29.98 3.06
CA ASN A 234 -0.79 -28.83 3.96
C ASN A 234 -2.17 -28.18 3.99
N LYS A 235 -2.48 -27.46 5.08
CA LYS A 235 -3.67 -26.60 5.16
C LYS A 235 -3.35 -25.24 4.51
N PRO A 236 -4.06 -24.80 3.46
CA PRO A 236 -3.88 -23.45 2.90
C PRO A 236 -4.40 -22.38 3.85
N SER A 237 -3.74 -21.22 3.87
CA SER A 237 -4.23 -20.02 4.53
C SER A 237 -5.35 -19.35 3.76
N VAL A 238 -6.08 -18.50 4.48
CA VAL A 238 -7.03 -17.53 3.95
C VAL A 238 -6.40 -16.65 2.86
N ILE A 239 -5.13 -16.27 3.02
CA ILE A 239 -4.45 -15.38 2.07
C ILE A 239 -4.30 -16.04 0.70
N MET A 240 -4.04 -17.35 0.66
CA MET A 240 -3.96 -18.10 -0.59
C MET A 240 -5.29 -18.10 -1.35
N TYR A 241 -6.40 -18.37 -0.67
CA TYR A 241 -7.74 -18.33 -1.27
C TYR A 241 -8.16 -16.92 -1.68
N THR A 242 -7.90 -15.92 -0.84
CA THR A 242 -8.26 -14.53 -1.13
C THR A 242 -7.43 -13.93 -2.26
N SER A 243 -6.19 -14.40 -2.47
CA SER A 243 -5.37 -14.06 -3.65
C SER A 243 -6.06 -14.51 -4.94
N LEU A 244 -6.62 -15.72 -4.99
CA LEU A 244 -7.39 -16.21 -6.14
C LEU A 244 -8.71 -15.46 -6.33
N LEU A 245 -9.49 -15.25 -5.26
CA LEU A 245 -10.74 -14.49 -5.31
C LEU A 245 -10.52 -13.05 -5.79
N SER A 246 -9.40 -12.42 -5.44
CA SER A 246 -9.03 -11.08 -5.88
C SER A 246 -8.87 -11.00 -7.41
N GLY A 247 -8.22 -11.99 -8.03
CA GLY A 247 -8.12 -12.07 -9.49
C GLY A 247 -9.47 -12.34 -10.18
N LEU A 248 -10.29 -13.21 -9.60
CA LEU A 248 -11.62 -13.56 -10.16
C LEU A 248 -12.58 -12.37 -10.21
N ARG A 249 -12.43 -11.39 -9.29
CA ARG A 249 -13.15 -10.11 -9.36
C ARG A 249 -12.91 -9.39 -10.67
N ASN A 250 -11.66 -9.32 -11.14
CA ASN A 250 -11.32 -8.60 -12.36
C ASN A 250 -11.94 -9.26 -13.60
N ASN A 251 -12.23 -10.58 -13.55
CA ASN A 251 -12.86 -11.33 -14.64
C ASN A 251 -14.38 -11.53 -14.47
N ARG A 252 -14.96 -11.10 -13.34
CA ARG A 252 -16.38 -11.30 -12.99
C ARG A 252 -16.82 -12.77 -12.99
N ASN A 253 -15.91 -13.70 -12.69
CA ASN A 253 -16.20 -15.13 -12.69
C ASN A 253 -16.92 -15.55 -11.41
N ARG A 254 -18.25 -15.35 -11.39
CA ARG A 254 -19.12 -15.65 -10.24
C ARG A 254 -19.03 -17.11 -9.79
N TYR A 255 -19.20 -18.05 -10.73
CA TYR A 255 -19.29 -19.48 -10.40
C TYR A 255 -18.04 -20.00 -9.70
N LEU A 256 -16.85 -19.70 -10.25
CA LEU A 256 -15.60 -20.13 -9.64
C LEU A 256 -15.40 -19.44 -8.29
N SER A 257 -15.75 -18.15 -8.18
CA SER A 257 -15.63 -17.40 -6.93
C SER A 257 -16.44 -18.01 -5.78
N GLU A 258 -17.69 -18.41 -6.04
CA GLU A 258 -18.53 -19.09 -5.05
C GLU A 258 -17.92 -20.44 -4.64
N LYS A 259 -17.40 -21.21 -5.61
CA LYS A 259 -16.72 -22.48 -5.34
C LYS A 259 -15.48 -22.29 -4.45
N ILE A 260 -14.65 -21.28 -4.73
CA ILE A 260 -13.44 -20.98 -3.93
C ILE A 260 -13.82 -20.53 -2.53
N TYR A 261 -14.80 -19.62 -2.41
CA TYR A 261 -15.27 -19.15 -1.12
C TYR A 261 -15.84 -20.28 -0.26
N ASN A 262 -16.65 -21.17 -0.83
CA ASN A 262 -17.19 -22.32 -0.12
C ASN A 262 -16.10 -23.29 0.34
N ARG A 263 -15.07 -23.52 -0.50
CA ARG A 263 -13.90 -24.32 -0.11
C ARG A 263 -13.15 -23.66 1.05
N MET A 264 -12.87 -22.36 0.96
CA MET A 264 -12.26 -21.60 2.05
C MET A 264 -13.08 -21.71 3.34
N LYS A 265 -14.40 -21.51 3.27
CA LYS A 265 -15.31 -21.64 4.41
C LYS A 265 -15.27 -23.03 5.05
N SER A 266 -15.09 -24.10 4.26
CA SER A 266 -14.99 -25.46 4.79
C SER A 266 -13.71 -25.72 5.60
N PHE A 267 -12.61 -25.02 5.28
CA PHE A 267 -11.34 -25.10 6.02
C PHE A 267 -11.30 -24.20 7.27
N PHE A 268 -12.19 -23.19 7.31
CA PHE A 268 -12.24 -22.16 8.34
C PHE A 268 -13.67 -21.94 8.90
N PRO A 269 -14.39 -23.00 9.33
CA PRO A 269 -15.82 -22.88 9.68
C PRO A 269 -16.07 -21.99 10.91
N ASP A 270 -15.15 -21.98 11.88
CA ASP A 270 -15.30 -21.26 13.15
C ASP A 270 -14.54 -19.93 13.19
N GLN A 271 -13.76 -19.62 12.16
CA GLN A 271 -12.91 -18.43 12.10
C GLN A 271 -13.58 -17.31 11.27
N LYS A 272 -14.66 -16.73 11.81
CA LYS A 272 -15.44 -15.70 11.11
C LYS A 272 -14.62 -14.47 10.70
N GLN A 273 -13.67 -14.05 11.54
CA GLN A 273 -12.78 -12.92 11.24
C GLN A 273 -11.88 -13.19 10.02
N ASP A 274 -11.44 -14.44 9.87
CA ASP A 274 -10.60 -14.86 8.75
C ASP A 274 -11.38 -14.90 7.43
N LEU A 275 -12.69 -15.16 7.46
CA LEU A 275 -13.54 -15.19 6.26
C LEU A 275 -13.90 -13.80 5.71
N VAL A 276 -13.70 -12.74 6.48
CA VAL A 276 -14.09 -11.36 6.14
C VAL A 276 -13.55 -10.92 4.78
N ALA A 277 -12.27 -11.20 4.51
CA ALA A 277 -11.65 -10.81 3.25
C ALA A 277 -12.33 -11.49 2.05
N GLY A 278 -12.71 -12.77 2.19
CA GLY A 278 -13.47 -13.49 1.17
C GLY A 278 -14.89 -12.94 0.98
N VAL A 279 -15.57 -12.56 2.07
CA VAL A 279 -16.90 -11.93 2.03
C VAL A 279 -16.86 -10.60 1.26
N ILE A 280 -15.85 -9.77 1.50
CA ILE A 280 -15.66 -8.49 0.81
C ILE A 280 -15.46 -8.73 -0.69
N LEU A 281 -14.55 -9.65 -1.05
CA LEU A 281 -14.26 -9.96 -2.44
C LEU A 281 -15.49 -10.49 -3.18
N LEU A 282 -16.24 -11.41 -2.56
CA LEU A 282 -17.44 -11.99 -3.15
C LEU A 282 -18.57 -10.96 -3.29
N SER A 283 -18.76 -10.08 -2.30
CA SER A 283 -19.70 -8.96 -2.41
C SER A 283 -19.35 -8.01 -3.57
N ASN A 284 -18.07 -7.73 -3.77
CA ASN A 284 -17.59 -6.92 -4.88
C ASN A 284 -17.81 -7.62 -6.23
N ILE A 285 -17.58 -8.94 -6.31
CA ILE A 285 -17.89 -9.76 -7.49
C ILE A 285 -19.39 -9.70 -7.82
N TYR A 286 -20.27 -9.94 -6.85
CA TYR A 286 -21.72 -9.83 -7.05
C TYR A 286 -22.14 -8.45 -7.54
N SER A 287 -21.54 -7.39 -6.99
CA SER A 287 -21.80 -6.02 -7.44
C SER A 287 -21.37 -5.82 -8.91
N SER A 288 -20.22 -6.37 -9.31
CA SER A 288 -19.70 -6.25 -10.67
C SER A 288 -20.54 -6.95 -11.74
N VAL A 289 -21.37 -7.94 -11.36
CA VAL A 289 -22.30 -8.65 -12.24
C VAL A 289 -23.75 -8.18 -12.10
N GLY A 290 -24.01 -7.12 -11.31
CA GLY A 290 -25.34 -6.53 -11.14
C GLY A 290 -26.23 -7.21 -10.07
N GLU A 291 -25.69 -8.16 -9.31
CA GLU A 291 -26.44 -8.90 -8.28
C GLU A 291 -26.40 -8.18 -6.93
N HIS A 292 -27.01 -7.00 -6.89
CA HIS A 292 -26.92 -6.08 -5.75
C HIS A 292 -27.54 -6.62 -4.45
N GLU A 293 -28.56 -7.48 -4.54
CA GLU A 293 -29.19 -8.08 -3.36
C GLU A 293 -28.24 -9.03 -2.64
N LEU A 294 -27.62 -9.96 -3.37
CA LEU A 294 -26.60 -10.87 -2.83
C LEU A 294 -25.38 -10.10 -2.31
N ALA A 295 -24.95 -9.07 -3.05
CA ALA A 295 -23.87 -8.20 -2.60
C ALA A 295 -24.19 -7.53 -1.25
N THR A 296 -25.44 -7.14 -1.03
CA THR A 296 -25.90 -6.50 0.22
C THR A 296 -25.96 -7.51 1.36
N THR A 297 -26.41 -8.74 1.12
CA THR A 297 -26.37 -9.83 2.10
C THR A 297 -24.95 -10.07 2.61
N PHE A 298 -23.98 -10.21 1.70
CA PHE A 298 -22.58 -10.40 2.09
C PHE A 298 -21.99 -9.16 2.82
N ARG A 299 -22.42 -7.93 2.50
CA ARG A 299 -22.02 -6.74 3.28
C ARG A 299 -22.58 -6.76 4.70
N SER A 300 -23.80 -7.22 4.87
CA SER A 300 -24.38 -7.42 6.21
C SER A 300 -23.55 -8.43 7.01
N ASP A 301 -23.14 -9.54 6.39
CA ASP A 301 -22.22 -10.52 7.01
C ASP A 301 -20.87 -9.90 7.38
N GLN A 302 -20.29 -9.06 6.50
CA GLN A 302 -19.06 -8.32 6.80
C GLN A 302 -19.20 -7.46 8.06
N ILE A 303 -20.27 -6.67 8.17
CA ILE A 303 -20.55 -5.82 9.33
C ILE A 303 -20.73 -6.68 10.59
N ASN A 304 -21.42 -7.81 10.46
CA ASN A 304 -21.61 -8.76 11.57
C ASN A 304 -20.27 -9.34 12.05
N TYR A 305 -19.28 -9.52 11.17
CA TYR A 305 -17.99 -10.11 11.50
C TYR A 305 -16.97 -9.09 12.03
N LEU A 306 -16.97 -7.86 11.52
CA LEU A 306 -16.00 -6.80 11.86
C LEU A 306 -16.52 -5.73 12.85
N GLY A 307 -17.83 -5.65 13.06
CA GLY A 307 -18.45 -4.45 13.62
C GLY A 307 -18.35 -3.26 12.64
N LYS A 308 -18.44 -2.03 13.14
CA LYS A 308 -18.41 -0.79 12.32
C LYS A 308 -17.01 -0.41 11.77
N ASN A 309 -15.99 -1.25 11.95
CA ASN A 309 -14.60 -0.93 11.59
C ASN A 309 -14.26 -1.34 10.15
N VAL A 310 -14.84 -0.66 9.17
CA VAL A 310 -14.41 -0.79 7.76
C VAL A 310 -13.33 0.26 7.46
N LYS A 311 -12.16 -0.17 6.98
CA LYS A 311 -11.07 0.74 6.61
C LYS A 311 -11.55 1.66 5.46
N LEU A 312 -11.54 2.97 5.70
CA LEU A 312 -11.93 3.96 4.70
C LEU A 312 -10.83 4.08 3.63
N GLY A 313 -11.24 4.20 2.36
CA GLY A 313 -10.33 4.51 1.26
C GLY A 313 -9.90 5.97 1.32
N LEU A 314 -8.60 6.17 1.50
CA LEU A 314 -7.97 7.48 1.65
C LEU A 314 -6.91 7.64 0.57
N SER A 315 -6.88 8.83 -0.04
CA SER A 315 -5.83 9.27 -0.94
C SER A 315 -5.21 10.55 -0.41
N CYS A 316 -3.90 10.60 -0.37
CA CYS A 316 -3.13 11.65 0.28
C CYS A 316 -2.13 12.26 -0.71
N THR A 317 -1.97 13.58 -0.68
CA THR A 317 -1.04 14.33 -1.54
C THR A 317 -0.39 15.45 -0.74
N GLU A 318 0.80 15.86 -1.16
CA GLU A 318 1.50 17.00 -0.57
C GLU A 318 1.62 18.13 -1.60
N VAL A 319 1.10 19.31 -1.27
CA VAL A 319 1.19 20.50 -2.12
C VAL A 319 1.62 21.67 -1.25
N ASN A 320 2.60 22.46 -1.72
CA ASN A 320 3.17 23.60 -0.98
C ASN A 320 3.64 23.26 0.45
N GLY A 321 4.12 22.02 0.67
CA GLY A 321 4.57 21.53 1.98
C GLY A 321 3.45 21.10 2.93
N GLN A 322 2.19 21.20 2.52
CA GLN A 322 1.03 20.76 3.28
C GLN A 322 0.54 19.40 2.77
N LEU A 323 0.37 18.47 3.70
CA LEU A 323 -0.20 17.15 3.43
C LEU A 323 -1.74 17.23 3.56
N VAL A 324 -2.46 16.83 2.52
CA VAL A 324 -3.92 16.81 2.47
C VAL A 324 -4.40 15.41 2.13
N THR A 325 -5.41 14.94 2.84
CA THR A 325 -6.00 13.61 2.67
C THR A 325 -7.47 13.74 2.33
N PHE A 326 -7.91 12.97 1.33
CA PHE A 326 -9.29 12.90 0.88
C PHE A 326 -9.83 11.48 1.01
N HIS A 327 -11.12 11.37 1.32
CA HIS A 327 -11.88 10.14 1.11
C HIS A 327 -12.81 10.26 -0.12
N ALA A 328 -13.49 9.18 -0.47
CA ALA A 328 -14.43 9.24 -1.60
C ALA A 328 -15.57 10.21 -1.29
N HIS A 329 -15.90 11.10 -2.23
CA HIS A 329 -16.93 12.15 -2.14
C HIS A 329 -16.71 13.11 -0.95
N ASP A 330 -15.44 13.38 -0.64
CA ASP A 330 -15.07 14.27 0.45
C ASP A 330 -15.25 15.74 0.05
N HIS A 331 -16.18 16.41 0.73
CA HIS A 331 -16.44 17.84 0.59
C HIS A 331 -15.95 18.67 1.77
N SER A 332 -15.15 18.09 2.67
CA SER A 332 -14.73 18.74 3.92
C SER A 332 -13.66 19.83 3.75
N HIS A 333 -12.95 19.82 2.62
CA HIS A 333 -11.92 20.81 2.33
C HIS A 333 -12.52 22.21 2.06
N GLU A 334 -11.85 23.26 2.53
CA GLU A 334 -12.31 24.66 2.38
C GLU A 334 -12.51 25.06 0.90
N ARG A 335 -11.64 24.58 0.01
CA ARG A 335 -11.72 24.79 -1.46
C ARG A 335 -12.54 23.73 -2.20
N SER A 336 -13.42 23.00 -1.52
CA SER A 336 -14.23 21.90 -2.10
C SER A 336 -14.92 22.30 -3.40
N SER A 337 -15.57 23.47 -3.46
CA SER A 337 -16.25 23.93 -4.68
C SER A 337 -15.33 24.05 -5.90
N GLU A 338 -14.10 24.54 -5.71
CA GLU A 338 -13.11 24.65 -6.79
C GLU A 338 -12.59 23.28 -7.21
N ILE A 339 -12.32 22.39 -6.25
CA ILE A 339 -11.86 21.01 -6.51
C ILE A 339 -12.89 20.26 -7.35
N PHE A 340 -14.17 20.31 -6.98
CA PHE A 340 -15.21 19.61 -7.74
C PHE A 340 -15.48 20.26 -9.11
N SER A 341 -15.35 21.59 -9.23
CA SER A 341 -15.38 22.24 -10.55
C SER A 341 -14.23 21.77 -11.45
N GLU A 342 -13.04 21.53 -10.91
CA GLU A 342 -11.92 20.98 -11.65
C GLU A 342 -12.12 19.51 -12.00
N ILE A 343 -12.75 18.71 -11.12
CA ILE A 343 -13.18 17.33 -11.44
C ILE A 343 -14.14 17.33 -12.64
N ASP A 344 -15.13 18.22 -12.67
CA ASP A 344 -16.09 18.31 -13.77
C ASP A 344 -15.41 18.69 -15.08
N ARG A 345 -14.45 19.63 -15.03
CA ARG A 345 -13.62 20.01 -16.17
C ARG A 345 -12.80 18.82 -16.68
N LEU A 346 -12.03 18.17 -15.80
CA LEU A 346 -11.21 17.01 -16.16
C LEU A 346 -12.06 15.88 -16.73
N THR A 347 -13.25 15.64 -16.16
CA THR A 347 -14.20 14.63 -16.64
C THR A 347 -14.69 14.96 -18.05
N SER A 348 -14.99 16.22 -18.33
CA SER A 348 -15.40 16.67 -19.66
C SER A 348 -14.28 16.48 -20.70
N GLU A 349 -13.04 16.85 -20.34
CA GLU A 349 -11.85 16.63 -21.17
C GLU A 349 -11.62 15.12 -21.44
N LEU A 350 -11.78 14.28 -20.42
CA LEU A 350 -11.68 12.82 -20.52
C LEU A 350 -12.71 12.24 -21.50
N ILE A 351 -13.98 12.62 -21.37
CA ILE A 351 -15.07 12.15 -22.24
C ILE A 351 -14.82 12.57 -23.68
N ALA A 352 -14.39 13.81 -23.90
CA ALA A 352 -14.03 14.31 -25.23
C ALA A 352 -12.87 13.50 -25.86
N TYR A 353 -11.96 12.98 -25.03
CA TYR A 353 -10.87 12.09 -25.44
C TYR A 353 -11.29 10.62 -25.61
N GLY A 354 -12.56 10.27 -25.33
CA GLY A 354 -13.12 8.93 -25.51
C GLY A 354 -13.13 8.06 -24.25
N TYR A 355 -12.89 8.61 -23.06
CA TYR A 355 -13.07 7.91 -21.80
C TYR A 355 -14.52 7.43 -21.63
N LYS A 356 -14.68 6.17 -21.19
CA LYS A 356 -15.96 5.57 -20.80
C LYS A 356 -15.84 5.02 -19.39
N CYS A 357 -16.78 5.39 -18.53
CA CYS A 357 -16.82 4.89 -17.17
C CYS A 357 -17.10 3.38 -17.14
N ASP A 358 -16.36 2.65 -16.31
CA ASP A 358 -16.59 1.23 -16.06
C ASP A 358 -17.35 1.05 -14.73
N SER A 359 -18.67 0.90 -14.84
CA SER A 359 -19.58 0.77 -13.70
C SER A 359 -19.37 -0.50 -12.88
N SER A 360 -18.60 -1.48 -13.37
CA SER A 360 -18.29 -2.68 -12.59
C SER A 360 -17.38 -2.44 -11.40
N TRP A 361 -16.73 -1.27 -11.35
CA TRP A 361 -15.96 -0.83 -10.18
C TRP A 361 -16.82 -0.20 -9.09
N ILE A 362 -18.12 -0.02 -9.33
CA ILE A 362 -19.06 0.51 -8.34
C ILE A 362 -19.51 -0.64 -7.44
N THR A 363 -18.98 -0.65 -6.22
CA THR A 363 -19.25 -1.69 -5.22
C THR A 363 -20.45 -1.36 -4.34
N ARG A 364 -21.42 -0.59 -4.83
CA ARG A 364 -22.65 -0.27 -4.08
C ARG A 364 -23.77 0.10 -5.01
N ARG A 365 -25.00 0.06 -4.51
CA ARG A 365 -26.13 0.63 -5.23
C ARG A 365 -26.00 2.15 -5.28
N LEU A 366 -26.35 2.73 -6.42
CA LEU A 366 -26.48 4.17 -6.59
C LEU A 366 -27.63 4.69 -5.71
N LYS A 367 -27.42 5.85 -5.11
CA LYS A 367 -28.47 6.62 -4.44
C LYS A 367 -29.26 7.41 -5.47
N GLU A 368 -30.42 7.91 -5.07
CA GLU A 368 -31.23 8.80 -5.90
C GLU A 368 -30.41 10.01 -6.36
N GLY A 369 -30.41 10.29 -7.66
CA GLY A 369 -29.65 11.38 -8.28
C GLY A 369 -28.18 11.06 -8.61
N GLU A 370 -27.63 9.93 -8.17
CA GLU A 370 -26.28 9.52 -8.55
C GLU A 370 -26.25 8.83 -9.93
N THR A 371 -25.18 9.06 -10.67
CA THR A 371 -24.84 8.35 -11.91
C THR A 371 -23.56 7.54 -11.71
N ASP A 372 -23.31 6.57 -12.60
CA ASP A 372 -22.05 5.82 -12.57
C ASP A 372 -20.83 6.77 -12.61
N LEU A 373 -20.91 7.77 -13.49
CA LEU A 373 -19.88 8.77 -13.66
C LEU A 373 -19.68 9.62 -12.40
N SER A 374 -20.75 10.13 -11.79
CA SER A 374 -20.63 10.97 -10.59
C SER A 374 -20.00 10.20 -9.42
N VAL A 375 -20.30 8.91 -9.29
CA VAL A 375 -19.71 8.07 -8.24
C VAL A 375 -18.23 7.82 -8.47
N LEU A 376 -17.85 7.47 -9.70
CA LEU A 376 -16.45 7.16 -10.04
C LEU A 376 -15.57 8.42 -10.05
N CYS A 377 -16.10 9.57 -10.48
CA CYS A 377 -15.41 10.85 -10.41
C CYS A 377 -15.16 11.31 -8.97
N GLY A 378 -16.01 10.91 -8.02
CA GLY A 378 -15.85 11.19 -6.59
C GLY A 378 -14.86 10.29 -5.86
N HIS A 379 -14.09 9.42 -6.55
CA HIS A 379 -13.04 8.65 -5.89
C HIS A 379 -11.90 9.54 -5.37
N SER A 380 -11.32 9.17 -4.23
CA SER A 380 -10.37 10.03 -3.51
C SER A 380 -9.11 10.32 -4.32
N GLU A 381 -8.67 9.41 -5.18
CA GLU A 381 -7.54 9.62 -6.09
C GLU A 381 -7.82 10.76 -7.06
N ARG A 382 -9.04 10.84 -7.62
CA ARG A 382 -9.43 11.91 -8.56
C ARG A 382 -9.58 13.24 -7.86
N ILE A 383 -10.12 13.25 -6.64
CA ILE A 383 -10.20 14.44 -5.80
C ILE A 383 -8.79 14.97 -5.50
N ALA A 384 -7.85 14.09 -5.12
CA ALA A 384 -6.47 14.47 -4.86
C ALA A 384 -5.77 15.04 -6.10
N ILE A 385 -6.00 14.48 -7.30
CA ILE A 385 -5.47 15.02 -8.56
C ILE A 385 -6.05 16.40 -8.87
N ALA A 386 -7.38 16.56 -8.76
CA ALA A 386 -8.03 17.84 -9.00
C ALA A 386 -7.53 18.91 -8.02
N TYR A 387 -7.36 18.56 -6.74
CA TYR A 387 -6.75 19.45 -5.75
C TYR A 387 -5.35 19.93 -6.17
N ASN A 388 -4.49 19.04 -6.68
CA ASN A 388 -3.17 19.45 -7.18
C ASN A 388 -3.26 20.47 -8.31
N PHE A 389 -4.20 20.34 -9.26
CA PHE A 389 -4.39 21.32 -10.33
C PHE A 389 -5.03 22.62 -9.83
N VAL A 390 -5.90 22.57 -8.82
CA VAL A 390 -6.50 23.77 -8.21
C VAL A 390 -5.45 24.59 -7.45
N GLU A 391 -4.50 23.93 -6.77
CA GLU A 391 -3.40 24.58 -6.07
C GLU A 391 -2.27 25.01 -7.02
N GLN A 392 -1.98 24.18 -8.04
CA GLN A 392 -0.88 24.38 -8.98
C GLN A 392 -1.33 24.03 -10.42
N PRO A 393 -2.01 24.96 -11.13
CA PRO A 393 -2.62 24.69 -12.44
C PRO A 393 -1.66 24.14 -13.50
N ASP A 394 -0.40 24.58 -13.48
CA ASP A 394 0.62 24.20 -14.45
C ASP A 394 1.52 23.04 -13.99
N THR A 395 1.16 22.35 -12.90
CA THR A 395 2.01 21.29 -12.34
C THR A 395 2.32 20.21 -13.38
N LYS A 396 3.59 19.80 -13.42
CA LYS A 396 4.10 18.73 -14.29
C LYS A 396 4.34 17.42 -13.54
N PHE A 397 4.13 17.43 -12.22
CA PHE A 397 4.35 16.28 -11.37
C PHE A 397 3.33 16.25 -10.23
N ILE A 398 2.64 15.12 -10.08
CA ILE A 398 1.68 14.88 -9.00
C ILE A 398 2.07 13.56 -8.31
N GLN A 399 2.10 13.56 -6.98
CA GLN A 399 2.35 12.36 -6.19
C GLN A 399 1.21 12.11 -5.21
N ILE A 400 0.60 10.93 -5.28
CA ILE A 400 -0.51 10.52 -4.44
C ILE A 400 -0.19 9.20 -3.75
N THR A 401 -0.54 9.09 -2.48
CA THR A 401 -0.48 7.85 -1.71
C THR A 401 -1.89 7.46 -1.27
N GLY A 402 -2.35 6.31 -1.77
CA GLY A 402 -3.59 5.65 -1.38
C GLY A 402 -3.35 4.48 -0.42
N ASN A 403 -4.31 4.25 0.49
CA ASN A 403 -4.27 3.11 1.41
C ASN A 403 -5.05 1.87 0.90
N LEU A 404 -5.77 2.00 -0.22
CA LEU A 404 -6.45 0.93 -0.94
C LEU A 404 -5.84 0.78 -2.34
N ARG A 405 -6.15 -0.32 -3.03
CA ARG A 405 -5.79 -0.51 -4.44
C ARG A 405 -6.63 0.44 -5.31
N VAL A 406 -5.97 1.15 -6.23
CA VAL A 406 -6.64 2.02 -7.21
C VAL A 406 -7.62 1.17 -8.01
N CYS A 407 -8.85 1.64 -8.28
CA CYS A 407 -9.77 0.86 -9.12
C CYS A 407 -9.39 0.93 -10.62
N GLY A 408 -9.80 -0.07 -11.41
CA GLY A 408 -9.48 -0.11 -12.85
C GLY A 408 -9.97 1.12 -13.62
N ASP A 409 -11.14 1.64 -13.26
CA ASP A 409 -11.69 2.87 -13.84
C ASP A 409 -10.83 4.12 -13.54
N CYS A 410 -10.42 4.32 -12.27
CA CYS A 410 -9.52 5.41 -11.89
C CYS A 410 -8.15 5.23 -12.56
N HIS A 411 -7.62 4.01 -12.64
CA HIS A 411 -6.37 3.75 -13.34
C HIS A 411 -6.41 4.24 -14.80
N GLN A 412 -7.48 3.93 -15.54
CA GLN A 412 -7.63 4.42 -16.92
C GLN A 412 -7.83 5.93 -17.00
N ALA A 413 -8.63 6.51 -16.11
CA ALA A 413 -8.84 7.95 -16.07
C ALA A 413 -7.52 8.70 -15.78
N ILE A 414 -6.73 8.27 -14.80
CA ILE A 414 -5.46 8.89 -14.44
C ILE A 414 -4.46 8.81 -15.60
N LYS A 415 -4.42 7.67 -16.30
CA LYS A 415 -3.60 7.49 -17.52
C LYS A 415 -3.93 8.54 -18.58
N LEU A 416 -5.23 8.79 -18.80
CA LEU A 416 -5.68 9.81 -19.75
C LEU A 416 -5.45 11.23 -19.22
N ILE A 417 -5.65 11.50 -17.92
CA ILE A 417 -5.34 12.81 -17.32
C ILE A 417 -3.86 13.15 -17.50
N ALA A 418 -2.95 12.23 -17.19
CA ALA A 418 -1.50 12.41 -17.38
C ALA A 418 -1.17 12.79 -18.84
N LYS A 419 -1.85 12.15 -19.79
CA LYS A 419 -1.71 12.44 -21.23
C LYS A 419 -2.30 13.80 -21.63
N ILE A 420 -3.53 14.11 -21.21
CA ILE A 420 -4.21 15.36 -21.58
C ILE A 420 -3.48 16.57 -20.99
N ARG A 421 -3.06 16.47 -19.72
CA ARG A 421 -2.39 17.56 -18.99
C ARG A 421 -0.87 17.61 -19.21
N GLN A 422 -0.32 16.62 -19.92
CA GLN A 422 1.12 16.50 -20.17
C GLN A 422 1.92 16.59 -18.87
N CYS A 423 1.59 15.73 -17.90
CA CYS A 423 2.23 15.67 -16.59
C CYS A 423 2.53 14.22 -16.19
N TYR A 424 3.50 14.05 -15.29
CA TYR A 424 3.77 12.78 -14.63
C TYR A 424 2.91 12.66 -13.37
N ILE A 425 2.22 11.53 -13.20
CA ILE A 425 1.44 11.25 -11.99
C ILE A 425 1.95 9.95 -11.39
N ILE A 426 2.39 9.99 -10.14
CA ILE A 426 2.75 8.80 -9.36
C ILE A 426 1.62 8.53 -8.38
N VAL A 427 1.03 7.33 -8.45
CA VAL A 427 0.03 6.88 -7.47
C VAL A 427 0.52 5.62 -6.80
N SER A 428 0.88 5.75 -5.52
CA SER A 428 1.22 4.62 -4.66
C SER A 428 -0.05 4.06 -4.05
N ASP A 429 -0.44 2.83 -4.39
CA ASP A 429 -1.61 2.16 -3.83
C ASP A 429 -1.21 1.13 -2.75
N ALA A 430 -2.16 0.36 -2.24
CA ALA A 430 -1.90 -0.65 -1.21
C ALA A 430 -0.87 -1.73 -1.62
N ASN A 431 -0.76 -2.02 -2.92
CA ASN A 431 -0.01 -3.15 -3.47
C ASN A 431 1.22 -2.73 -4.29
N ARG A 432 1.16 -1.60 -5.01
CA ARG A 432 2.18 -1.18 -5.98
C ARG A 432 2.19 0.34 -6.18
N ILE A 433 3.09 0.79 -7.03
CA ILE A 433 3.26 2.18 -7.42
C ILE A 433 3.08 2.27 -8.92
N HIS A 434 2.11 3.09 -9.32
CA HIS A 434 1.76 3.34 -10.70
C HIS A 434 2.44 4.63 -11.15
N HIS A 435 3.26 4.53 -12.20
CA HIS A 435 3.87 5.69 -12.85
C HIS A 435 3.13 6.00 -14.14
N PHE A 436 2.25 6.99 -14.10
CA PHE A 436 1.54 7.47 -15.27
C PHE A 436 2.36 8.54 -15.98
N SER A 437 2.82 8.23 -17.18
CA SER A 437 3.63 9.13 -18.01
C SER A 437 2.76 10.07 -18.86
N PRO A 438 3.30 11.22 -19.31
CA PRO A 438 2.64 12.13 -20.26
C PRO A 438 2.24 11.49 -21.60
N ASN A 439 2.74 10.28 -21.88
CA ASN A 439 2.40 9.53 -23.09
C ASN A 439 1.10 8.70 -22.94
N GLY A 440 0.49 8.71 -21.75
CA GLY A 440 -0.70 7.90 -21.44
C GLY A 440 -0.38 6.42 -21.26
N GLN A 441 0.79 6.13 -20.68
CA GLN A 441 1.21 4.77 -20.29
C GLN A 441 1.43 4.71 -18.79
N CYS A 442 1.11 3.57 -18.19
CA CYS A 442 1.42 3.26 -16.79
C CYS A 442 2.56 2.23 -16.72
N SER A 443 3.45 2.33 -15.72
CA SER A 443 4.52 1.33 -15.49
C SER A 443 4.01 -0.10 -15.28
N CYS A 444 2.75 -0.29 -14.87
CA CYS A 444 2.16 -1.62 -14.71
C CYS A 444 1.72 -2.28 -16.03
N GLN A 445 1.79 -1.56 -17.16
CA GLN A 445 1.38 -2.04 -18.49
C GLN A 445 -0.06 -2.59 -18.54
N ASP A 446 -0.96 -2.01 -17.74
CA ASP A 446 -2.35 -2.47 -17.59
C ASP A 446 -2.50 -3.92 -17.04
N HIS A 447 -1.43 -4.51 -16.47
CA HIS A 447 -1.49 -5.73 -15.64
C HIS A 447 -2.08 -5.41 -14.26
N PHE A 448 -3.36 -5.02 -14.26
CA PHE A 448 -4.05 -4.41 -13.12
C PHE A 448 -4.35 -5.35 -11.97
#